data_AF-A0A953B2Y8-F1
#
_entry.id   AF-A0A953B2Y8-F1
#
_cell.length_a   1.000
_cell.length_b   1.000
_cell.length_c   1.000
_cell.angle_alpha   90.00
_cell.angle_beta   90.00
_cell.angle_gamma   90.00
#
_symmetry.space_group_name_H-M   'P 1'
#
loop_
_entity.id
_entity.type
_entity.pdbx_description
1 polymer ?
#
loop_
_entity_poly.entity_id
_entity_poly.type
_entity_poly.pdbx_seq_one_letter_code
_entity_poly.pdbx_strand_id
1 'polypeptide(L)'
;MLVLDQRTRRLFPFIERIFADGGYQGPRLAQRLAKTGPWLIEIVKRPDIPRFEVLPKRWIVELTLAWISRYRRLARDFERHVRKAAAFVRLAMIRLMLTRLARHDQNSILSGSALTAPGLRAGWR
;
A
#
# COMPACT_ATOMS: atom_id res chain seq x y z
N MET A 1 18.14 -6.22 -2.11
CA MET A 1 17.97 -6.45 -3.57
C MET A 1 16.77 -5.63 -4.04
N LEU A 2 16.97 -4.56 -4.80
CA LEU A 2 15.86 -3.76 -5.35
C LEU A 2 15.25 -4.51 -6.54
N VAL A 3 13.95 -4.81 -6.48
CA VAL A 3 13.17 -5.47 -7.54
C VAL A 3 12.62 -4.42 -8.52
N LEU A 4 13.46 -3.47 -8.94
CA LEU A 4 13.11 -2.50 -9.98
C LEU A 4 13.73 -2.99 -11.28
N ASP A 5 12.99 -3.87 -11.96
CA ASP A 5 13.40 -4.48 -13.22
C ASP A 5 12.28 -4.44 -14.26
N GLN A 6 12.64 -4.70 -15.51
CA GLN A 6 11.71 -4.63 -16.64
C GLN A 6 10.55 -5.64 -16.52
N ARG A 7 10.76 -6.77 -15.83
CA ARG A 7 9.70 -7.75 -15.56
C ARG A 7 8.63 -7.18 -14.65
N THR A 8 9.05 -6.51 -13.58
CA THR A 8 8.14 -5.83 -12.64
C THR A 8 7.34 -4.74 -13.36
N ARG A 9 7.98 -3.97 -14.26
CA ARG A 9 7.28 -2.97 -15.08
C ARG A 9 6.19 -3.55 -15.99
N ARG A 10 6.43 -4.73 -16.56
CA ARG A 10 5.44 -5.42 -17.42
C ARG A 10 4.24 -5.91 -16.62
N LEU A 11 4.46 -6.36 -15.38
CA LEU A 11 3.39 -6.85 -14.50
C LEU A 11 2.55 -5.71 -13.91
N PHE A 12 3.16 -4.55 -13.68
CA PHE A 12 2.50 -3.41 -13.05
C PHE A 12 2.63 -2.14 -13.90
N PRO A 13 2.00 -2.10 -15.08
CA PRO A 13 2.22 -1.02 -16.02
C PRO A 13 1.58 0.32 -15.62
N PHE A 14 0.64 0.26 -14.68
CA PHE A 14 -0.09 1.40 -14.12
C PHE A 14 0.66 2.12 -12.99
N ILE A 15 1.83 1.60 -12.56
CA ILE A 15 2.64 2.30 -11.55
C ILE A 15 3.48 3.37 -12.24
N GLU A 16 3.16 4.62 -11.94
CA GLU A 16 3.88 5.80 -12.47
C GLU A 16 4.96 6.30 -11.51
N ARG A 17 4.67 6.25 -10.20
CA ARG A 17 5.52 6.85 -9.15
C ARG A 17 5.89 5.85 -8.07
N ILE A 18 7.17 5.90 -7.67
CA ILE A 18 7.73 5.03 -6.62
C ILE A 18 8.37 5.91 -5.55
N PHE A 19 8.03 5.65 -4.29
CA PHE A 19 8.64 6.33 -3.14
C PHE A 19 9.81 5.50 -2.62
N ALA A 20 10.95 6.15 -2.36
CA ALA A 20 12.14 5.51 -1.81
C ALA A 20 12.68 6.29 -0.61
N ASP A 21 13.24 5.57 0.37
CA ASP A 21 13.92 6.19 1.52
C ASP A 21 15.27 6.81 1.11
N GLY A 22 15.80 7.70 1.94
CA GLY A 22 17.05 8.40 1.69
C GLY A 22 18.26 7.48 1.45
N GLY A 23 18.28 6.30 2.10
CA GLY A 23 19.33 5.28 1.91
C GLY A 23 19.36 4.63 0.53
N TYR A 24 18.35 4.86 -0.32
CA TYR A 24 18.32 4.39 -1.70
C TYR A 24 18.90 5.39 -2.71
N GLN A 25 19.50 6.49 -2.24
CA GLN A 25 20.26 7.40 -3.07
C GLN A 25 21.55 6.75 -3.56
N GLY A 26 21.81 6.79 -4.87
CA GLY A 26 23.11 6.42 -5.40
C GLY A 26 23.14 5.93 -6.85
N PRO A 27 24.34 5.78 -7.41
CA PRO A 27 24.55 5.41 -8.82
C PRO A 27 23.95 4.03 -9.16
N ARG A 28 23.86 3.12 -8.18
CA ARG A 28 23.22 1.80 -8.36
C ARG A 28 21.72 1.89 -8.64
N LEU A 29 21.02 2.86 -8.04
CA LEU A 29 19.60 3.08 -8.27
C LEU A 29 19.40 3.69 -9.67
N ALA A 30 20.19 4.71 -10.00
CA ALA A 30 20.17 5.37 -11.31
C ALA A 30 20.43 4.38 -12.48
N GLN A 31 21.44 3.51 -12.34
CA GLN A 31 21.75 2.49 -13.35
C GLN A 31 20.64 1.45 -13.53
N ARG A 32 19.89 1.11 -12.46
CA ARG A 32 18.74 0.19 -12.56
C ARG A 32 17.51 0.85 -13.17
N LEU A 33 17.27 2.12 -12.85
CA LEU A 33 16.19 2.92 -13.45
C LEU A 33 16.38 3.11 -14.95
N ALA A 34 17.62 3.39 -15.38
CA ALA A 34 17.96 3.51 -16.80
C ALA A 34 17.55 2.26 -17.61
N LYS A 35 17.51 1.08 -16.97
CA LYS A 35 17.12 -0.19 -17.61
C LYS A 35 15.63 -0.51 -17.52
N THR A 36 14.86 0.23 -16.72
CA THR A 36 13.47 -0.15 -16.35
C THR A 36 12.41 0.78 -16.95
N GLY A 37 12.79 1.96 -17.47
CA GLY A 37 11.90 2.95 -18.09
C GLY A 37 11.59 4.14 -17.18
N PRO A 38 10.70 5.07 -17.60
CA PRO A 38 10.46 6.35 -16.93
C PRO A 38 9.56 6.22 -15.68
N TRP A 39 10.00 5.47 -14.67
CA TRP A 39 9.38 5.57 -13.34
C TRP A 39 9.85 6.83 -12.64
N LEU A 40 8.92 7.62 -12.12
CA LEU A 40 9.25 8.76 -11.29
C LEU A 40 9.58 8.26 -9.88
N ILE A 41 10.86 8.30 -9.49
CA ILE A 41 11.25 8.01 -8.11
C ILE A 41 11.28 9.29 -7.30
N GLU A 42 10.46 9.33 -6.27
CA GLU A 42 10.45 10.38 -5.28
C GLU A 42 11.20 9.89 -4.04
N ILE A 43 12.36 10.49 -3.77
CA ILE A 43 13.18 10.14 -2.62
C ILE A 43 12.73 10.98 -1.43
N VAL A 44 12.12 10.33 -0.46
CA VAL A 44 11.64 10.98 0.76
C VAL A 44 12.82 11.06 1.73
N LYS A 45 13.46 12.23 1.79
CA LYS A 45 14.57 12.50 2.71
C LYS A 45 14.03 12.85 4.10
N ARG A 46 14.73 12.37 5.14
CA ARG A 46 14.52 12.85 6.51
C ARG A 46 15.06 14.29 6.61
N PRO A 47 14.31 15.24 7.19
CA PRO A 47 14.84 16.56 7.49
C PRO A 47 15.88 16.49 8.62
N ASP A 48 16.94 17.27 8.52
CA ASP A 48 18.12 17.24 9.42
C ASP A 48 17.86 17.95 10.77
N ILE A 49 16.65 17.77 11.29
CA ILE A 49 16.16 18.39 12.52
C ILE A 49 16.27 17.35 13.64
N PRO A 50 16.73 17.70 14.86
CA PRO A 50 16.82 16.79 16.00
C PRO A 50 15.43 16.49 16.61
N ARG A 51 14.39 16.37 15.80
CA ARG A 51 13.01 16.11 16.20
C ARG A 51 12.42 15.02 15.32
N PHE A 52 11.59 14.16 15.91
CA PHE A 52 10.84 13.17 15.15
C PHE A 52 9.78 13.85 14.28
N GLU A 53 9.90 13.71 12.96
CA GLU A 53 8.92 14.16 11.99
C GLU A 53 8.39 12.95 11.20
N VAL A 54 7.06 12.91 11.02
CA VAL A 54 6.41 11.85 10.27
C VAL A 54 6.66 12.08 8.78
N LEU A 55 7.51 11.23 8.17
CA LEU A 55 7.73 11.31 6.73
C LEU A 55 6.46 10.90 5.97
N PRO A 56 6.02 11.68 4.98
CA PRO A 56 4.84 11.36 4.21
C PRO A 56 5.01 10.02 3.49
N LYS A 57 3.94 9.21 3.50
CA LYS A 57 3.80 7.92 2.78
C LYS A 57 4.65 6.74 3.28
N ARG A 58 5.63 6.94 4.18
CA ARG A 58 6.44 5.84 4.77
C ARG A 58 5.60 4.83 5.54
N TRP A 59 4.64 5.32 6.31
CA TRP A 59 3.73 4.51 7.14
C TRP A 59 2.85 3.54 6.33
N ILE A 60 2.64 3.79 5.03
CA ILE A 60 1.74 2.96 4.21
C ILE A 60 2.27 1.53 4.08
N VAL A 61 3.59 1.38 3.91
CA VAL A 61 4.23 0.06 3.81
C VAL A 61 4.16 -0.66 5.14
N GLU A 62 4.54 0.03 6.22
CA GLU A 62 4.50 -0.50 7.58
C GLU A 62 3.08 -0.91 7.99
N LEU A 63 2.08 -0.11 7.63
CA LEU A 63 0.68 -0.44 7.91
C LEU A 63 0.19 -1.64 7.10
N THR A 64 0.65 -1.76 5.85
CA THR A 64 0.35 -2.94 5.03
C THR A 64 0.94 -4.20 5.67
N LEU A 65 2.18 -4.12 6.16
CA LEU A 65 2.80 -5.20 6.92
C LEU A 65 2.06 -5.48 8.23
N ALA A 66 1.65 -4.44 8.97
CA ALA A 66 0.89 -4.58 10.20
C ALA A 66 -0.46 -5.29 9.96
N TRP A 67 -1.19 -4.94 8.89
CA TRP A 67 -2.43 -5.63 8.53
C TRP A 67 -2.22 -7.09 8.16
N ILE A 68 -1.11 -7.43 7.49
CA ILE A 68 -0.74 -8.80 7.19
C ILE A 68 -0.40 -9.56 8.48
N SER A 69 0.38 -8.94 9.39
CA SER A 69 0.77 -9.53 10.67
C SER A 69 -0.40 -9.73 11.64
N ARG A 70 -1.52 -9.01 11.46
CA ARG A 70 -2.77 -9.24 12.23
C ARG A 70 -3.38 -10.61 11.96
N TYR A 71 -3.09 -11.24 10.83
CA TYR A 71 -3.52 -12.61 10.59
C TYR A 71 -2.65 -13.55 11.44
N ARG A 72 -3.26 -14.21 12.43
CA ARG A 72 -2.56 -15.10 13.40
C ARG A 72 -1.56 -16.07 12.77
N ARG A 73 -1.86 -16.57 11.56
CA ARG A 73 -1.00 -17.50 10.83
C ARG A 73 0.28 -16.85 10.25
N LEU A 74 0.26 -15.54 10.03
CA LEU A 74 1.38 -14.75 9.49
C LEU A 74 2.12 -13.94 10.57
N ALA A 75 1.64 -13.96 11.82
CA ALA A 75 2.28 -13.28 12.95
C ALA A 75 3.67 -13.84 13.26
N ARG A 76 3.93 -15.10 12.90
CA ARG A 76 5.23 -15.77 13.01
C ARG A 76 5.39 -16.71 11.83
N ASP A 77 6.61 -16.84 11.32
CA ASP A 77 6.87 -17.76 10.22
C ASP A 77 6.85 -19.20 10.74
N PHE A 78 5.74 -19.89 10.48
CA PHE A 78 5.54 -21.30 10.82
C PHE A 78 5.75 -22.21 9.61
N GLU A 79 5.97 -21.65 8.41
CA GLU A 79 5.97 -22.42 7.18
C GLU A 79 7.37 -22.88 6.82
N ARG A 80 7.57 -24.20 6.74
CA ARG A 80 8.88 -24.77 6.33
C ARG A 80 9.28 -24.39 4.89
N HIS A 81 8.32 -24.00 4.05
CA HIS A 81 8.55 -23.73 2.63
C HIS A 81 8.13 -22.31 2.26
N VAL A 82 9.05 -21.57 1.61
CA VAL A 82 8.81 -20.20 1.14
C VAL A 82 7.57 -20.10 0.24
N ARG A 83 7.29 -21.14 -0.57
CA ARG A 83 6.09 -21.18 -1.42
C ARG A 83 4.79 -21.13 -0.63
N LYS A 84 4.74 -21.82 0.53
CA LYS A 84 3.55 -21.85 1.41
C LYS A 84 3.39 -20.51 2.12
N ALA A 85 4.48 -19.97 2.68
CA ALA A 85 4.48 -18.63 3.28
C ALA A 85 3.96 -17.57 2.28
N ALA A 86 4.48 -17.58 1.05
CA ALA A 86 4.05 -16.66 0.01
C ALA A 86 2.58 -16.85 -0.40
N ALA A 87 2.03 -18.07 -0.35
CA ALA A 87 0.61 -18.31 -0.60
C ALA A 87 -0.27 -17.67 0.48
N PHE A 88 0.11 -17.78 1.76
CA PHE A 88 -0.63 -17.16 2.85
C PHE A 88 -0.57 -15.63 2.80
N VAL A 89 0.57 -15.05 2.45
CA VAL A 89 0.68 -13.59 2.23
C VAL A 89 -0.28 -13.12 1.13
N ARG A 90 -0.34 -13.85 0.00
CA ARG A 90 -1.30 -13.54 -1.08
C ARG A 90 -2.74 -13.64 -0.61
N LEU A 91 -3.09 -14.69 0.14
CA LEU A 91 -4.43 -14.88 0.69
C LEU A 91 -4.84 -13.74 1.64
N ALA A 92 -3.91 -13.32 2.52
CA ALA A 92 -4.12 -12.18 3.41
C ALA A 92 -4.40 -10.89 2.65
N MET A 93 -3.67 -10.65 1.55
CA MET A 93 -3.87 -9.48 0.70
C MET A 93 -5.20 -9.53 -0.06
N ILE A 94 -5.57 -10.69 -0.62
CA ILE A 94 -6.87 -10.88 -1.29
C ILE A 94 -8.01 -10.55 -0.32
N ARG A 95 -7.97 -11.10 0.90
CA ARG A 95 -8.99 -10.82 1.92
C ARG A 95 -9.03 -9.34 2.29
N LEU A 96 -7.88 -8.69 2.47
CA LEU A 96 -7.82 -7.25 2.76
C LEU A 96 -8.47 -6.41 1.66
N MET A 97 -8.18 -6.72 0.39
CA MET A 97 -8.73 -6.01 -0.77
C MET A 97 -10.24 -6.23 -0.90
N LEU A 98 -10.73 -7.45 -0.70
CA LEU A 98 -12.16 -7.75 -0.69
C LEU A 98 -12.91 -6.95 0.37
N THR A 99 -12.39 -6.89 1.61
CA THR A 99 -13.03 -6.11 2.68
C THR A 99 -13.03 -4.61 2.37
N ARG A 100 -12.00 -4.09 1.69
CA ARG A 100 -11.98 -2.69 1.26
C ARG A 100 -12.99 -2.40 0.17
N LEU A 101 -13.10 -3.29 -0.81
CA LEU A 101 -14.05 -3.16 -1.90
C LEU A 101 -15.49 -3.17 -1.37
N ALA A 102 -15.82 -4.13 -0.48
CA ALA A 102 -17.13 -4.22 0.13
C ALA A 102 -17.50 -2.96 0.95
N ARG A 103 -16.54 -2.39 1.70
CA ARG A 103 -16.77 -1.12 2.42
C ARG A 103 -16.93 0.07 1.49
N HIS A 104 -16.19 0.11 0.38
CA HIS A 104 -16.32 1.18 -0.61
C HIS A 104 -17.72 1.15 -1.24
N ASP A 105 -18.18 -0.04 -1.62
CA ASP A 105 -19.53 -0.25 -2.18
C ASP A 105 -20.62 0.23 -1.22
N GLN A 106 -20.55 -0.18 0.06
CA GLN A 106 -21.45 0.30 1.11
C GLN A 106 -21.43 1.82 1.25
N ASN A 107 -20.24 2.45 1.26
CA ASN A 107 -20.13 3.90 1.36
C ASN A 107 -20.68 4.61 0.12
N SER A 108 -20.51 4.05 -1.09
CA SER A 108 -21.11 4.62 -2.30
C SER A 108 -22.64 4.51 -2.31
N ILE A 109 -23.19 3.40 -1.81
CA ILE A 109 -24.65 3.22 -1.68
C ILE A 109 -25.23 4.23 -0.68
N LEU A 110 -24.61 4.37 0.50
CA LEU A 110 -25.05 5.31 1.53
C LEU A 110 -24.92 6.77 1.11
N SER A 111 -23.88 7.10 0.33
CA SER A 111 -23.67 8.45 -0.21
C SER A 111 -24.65 8.77 -1.35
N GLY A 112 -25.04 7.77 -2.15
CA GLY A 112 -26.07 7.88 -3.19
C GLY A 112 -27.49 7.98 -2.64
N SER A 113 -27.81 7.28 -1.54
CA SER A 113 -29.11 7.37 -0.86
C SER A 113 -29.30 8.66 -0.07
N ALA A 114 -28.21 9.30 0.39
CA ALA A 114 -28.28 10.58 1.11
C ALA A 114 -28.79 11.74 0.24
N LEU A 115 -28.68 11.63 -1.09
CA LEU A 115 -29.18 12.62 -2.05
C LEU A 115 -30.64 12.39 -2.46
N THR A 116 -31.29 11.32 -2.00
CA THR A 116 -32.69 10.98 -2.31
C THR A 116 -33.63 11.00 -1.12
N ALA A 117 -33.18 11.36 0.09
CA ALA A 117 -34.08 11.51 1.24
C ALA A 117 -34.88 12.82 1.16
N PRO A 118 -36.19 12.80 0.83
CA PRO A 118 -37.03 13.98 0.92
C PRO A 118 -37.32 14.24 2.40
N GLY A 119 -37.46 15.52 2.76
CA GLY A 119 -37.50 16.01 4.13
C GLY A 119 -38.38 15.20 5.09
N LEU A 120 -37.76 14.69 6.15
CA LEU A 120 -38.42 14.33 7.39
C LEU A 120 -37.57 14.83 8.57
N ARG A 121 -37.59 16.17 8.73
CA ARG A 121 -37.41 16.78 10.05
C ARG A 121 -38.80 17.06 10.61
N ALA A 122 -39.37 16.08 11.28
CA ALA A 122 -40.54 16.29 12.13
C ALA A 122 -40.37 15.51 13.42
N GLY A 123 -40.28 16.24 14.54
CA GLY A 123 -40.73 15.80 15.85
C GLY A 123 -39.89 14.75 16.56
N TRP A 124 -38.85 15.18 17.27
CA TRP A 124 -38.50 14.58 18.56
C TRP A 124 -38.61 15.68 19.61
N ARG A 125 -39.80 15.73 20.23
CA ARG A 125 -40.01 16.23 21.58
C ARG A 125 -39.75 15.07 22.54
#